data_AF-A0A455QMI8-F1
#
_entry.id   AF-A0A455QMI8-F1
#
_cell.length_a   1.000
_cell.length_b   1.000
_cell.length_c   1.000
_cell.angle_alpha   90.00
_cell.angle_beta   90.00
_cell.angle_gamma   90.00
#
_symmetry.space_group_name_H-M   'P 1'
#
loop_
_entity.id
_entity.type
_entity.pdbx_description
1 polymer ?
#
loop_
_entity_poly.entity_id
_entity_poly.type
_entity_poly.pdbx_seq_one_letter_code
_entity_poly.pdbx_strand_id
1 'polypeptide(L)'
;MPYGWGTGGVQVTAAILGPDDVLKVIDQGADDTTNAVSIRAFFAKTANVAVTTATADATIIQTRHRIPEAALRQDQVLVYQVPIPEPLRFLEPRETETRTMHALSEYGLMHVKL
;
A
#
# COMPACT_ATOMS: atom_id res chain seq x y z
N MET A 1 -9.67 2.37 -11.67
CA MET A 1 -8.40 3.12 -11.55
C MET A 1 -7.41 2.59 -12.58
N PRO A 2 -6.67 3.43 -13.30
CA PRO A 2 -5.62 2.98 -14.22
C PRO A 2 -4.48 2.26 -13.49
N TYR A 3 -3.72 1.42 -14.19
CA TYR A 3 -2.45 0.90 -13.66
C TYR A 3 -1.52 2.06 -13.27
N GLY A 4 -0.78 1.88 -12.17
CA GLY A 4 0.06 2.94 -11.57
C GLY A 4 -0.66 3.83 -10.54
N TRP A 5 -2.00 3.78 -10.47
CA TRP A 5 -2.81 4.53 -9.50
C TRP A 5 -3.22 3.68 -8.29
N GLY A 6 -2.35 2.75 -7.88
CA GLY A 6 -2.56 1.98 -6.65
C GLY A 6 -3.54 0.80 -6.75
N THR A 7 -3.80 0.29 -7.96
CA THR A 7 -4.71 -0.85 -8.18
C THR A 7 -4.38 -2.09 -7.36
N GLY A 8 -3.09 -2.37 -7.12
CA GLY A 8 -2.68 -3.47 -6.24
C GLY A 8 -3.15 -3.29 -4.79
N GLY A 9 -2.98 -2.09 -4.22
CA GLY A 9 -3.46 -1.78 -2.87
C GLY A 9 -5.00 -1.82 -2.77
N VAL A 10 -5.69 -1.43 -3.84
CA VAL A 10 -7.16 -1.54 -3.92
C VAL A 10 -7.60 -3.00 -3.93
N GLN A 11 -6.94 -3.88 -4.70
CA GLN A 11 -7.27 -5.30 -4.73
C GLN A 11 -7.02 -5.98 -3.38
N VAL A 12 -5.89 -5.70 -2.73
CA VAL A 12 -5.59 -6.22 -1.40
C VAL A 12 -6.63 -5.75 -0.39
N THR A 13 -6.93 -4.45 -0.36
CA THR A 13 -7.96 -3.89 0.54
C THR A 13 -9.31 -4.54 0.28
N ALA A 14 -9.75 -4.66 -0.97
CA ALA A 14 -11.01 -5.32 -1.30
C ALA A 14 -11.07 -6.80 -0.88
N ALA A 15 -9.93 -7.50 -0.83
CA ALA A 15 -9.87 -8.90 -0.45
C ALA A 15 -9.92 -9.13 1.07
N ILE A 16 -9.57 -8.12 1.88
CA ILE A 16 -9.52 -8.22 3.35
C ILE A 16 -10.61 -7.42 4.06
N LEU A 17 -11.26 -6.47 3.37
CA LEU A 17 -12.29 -5.60 3.93
C LEU A 17 -13.55 -6.39 4.30
N GLY A 18 -13.95 -6.30 5.56
CA GLY A 18 -15.23 -6.76 6.09
C GLY A 18 -16.26 -5.62 6.27
N PRO A 19 -17.52 -5.97 6.56
CA PRO A 19 -18.60 -4.99 6.74
C PRO A 19 -18.44 -4.10 7.98
N ASP A 20 -17.76 -4.59 9.02
CA ASP A 20 -17.56 -3.87 10.28
C ASP A 20 -16.24 -3.08 10.33
N ASP A 21 -15.46 -3.12 9.25
CA ASP A 21 -14.21 -2.37 9.19
C ASP A 21 -14.45 -0.86 9.12
N VAL A 22 -13.47 -0.12 9.60
CA VAL A 22 -13.32 1.32 9.42
C VAL A 22 -12.09 1.58 8.54
N LEU A 23 -12.31 2.07 7.33
CA LEU A 23 -11.27 2.30 6.34
C LEU A 23 -10.71 3.73 6.43
N LYS A 24 -9.39 3.85 6.56
CA LYS A 24 -8.65 5.08 6.30
C LYS A 24 -7.85 4.93 5.01
N VAL A 25 -7.82 6.00 4.20
CA VAL A 25 -7.01 6.03 2.97
C VAL A 25 -6.19 7.30 2.94
N ILE A 26 -4.88 7.17 2.79
CA ILE A 26 -3.93 8.28 2.69
C ILE A 26 -3.03 8.14 1.46
N ASP A 27 -2.66 9.26 0.87
CA ASP A 27 -1.62 9.35 -0.16
C ASP A 27 -0.75 10.58 0.16
N GLN A 28 0.57 10.40 0.15
CA GLN A 28 1.55 11.35 0.70
C GLN A 28 1.33 11.70 2.18
N GLY A 29 0.61 10.84 2.92
CA GLY A 29 0.27 11.06 4.33
C GLY A 29 -0.99 11.89 4.56
N ALA A 30 -1.68 12.29 3.49
CA ALA A 30 -2.88 13.12 3.56
C ALA A 30 -4.12 12.39 3.04
N ASP A 31 -5.24 12.59 3.73
CA ASP A 31 -6.54 11.98 3.43
C ASP A 31 -7.29 12.66 2.27
N ASP A 32 -6.92 13.88 1.91
CA ASP A 32 -7.63 14.78 0.99
C ASP A 32 -6.97 14.89 -0.39
N THR A 33 -5.88 14.16 -0.62
CA THR A 33 -5.30 14.04 -1.96
C THR A 33 -6.27 13.37 -2.92
N THR A 34 -6.21 13.74 -4.21
CA THR A 34 -7.17 13.30 -5.23
C THR A 34 -7.31 11.77 -5.28
N ASN A 35 -6.18 11.06 -5.18
CA ASN A 35 -6.16 9.61 -5.20
C ASN A 35 -6.77 9.00 -3.93
N ALA A 36 -6.40 9.52 -2.74
CA ALA A 36 -6.95 9.05 -1.47
C ALA A 36 -8.47 9.25 -1.38
N VAL A 37 -8.96 10.43 -1.79
CA VAL A 37 -10.40 10.74 -1.87
C VAL A 37 -11.10 9.79 -2.83
N SER A 38 -10.53 9.55 -4.01
CA SER A 38 -11.12 8.67 -5.03
C SER A 38 -11.25 7.22 -4.54
N ILE A 39 -10.19 6.67 -3.93
CA ILE A 39 -10.18 5.31 -3.39
C ILE A 39 -11.16 5.18 -2.21
N ARG A 40 -11.13 6.12 -1.26
CA ARG A 40 -12.03 6.10 -0.10
C ARG A 40 -13.49 6.17 -0.53
N ALA A 41 -13.82 7.08 -1.45
CA ALA A 41 -15.17 7.22 -1.99
C ALA A 41 -15.61 5.97 -2.78
N PHE A 42 -14.69 5.32 -3.50
CA PHE A 42 -14.95 4.04 -4.16
C PHE A 42 -15.41 2.99 -3.15
N PHE A 43 -14.63 2.74 -2.09
CA PHE A 43 -14.99 1.73 -1.08
C PHE A 43 -16.23 2.09 -0.27
N ALA A 44 -16.39 3.36 0.11
CA ALA A 44 -17.60 3.80 0.81
C ALA A 44 -18.86 3.53 -0.05
N LYS A 45 -18.75 3.70 -1.37
CA LYS A 45 -19.86 3.44 -2.31
C LYS A 45 -20.08 1.96 -2.60
N THR A 46 -19.03 1.17 -2.77
CA THR A 46 -19.14 -0.22 -3.26
C THR A 46 -19.24 -1.25 -2.14
N ALA A 47 -18.66 -0.97 -0.98
CA ALA A 47 -18.63 -1.87 0.17
C ALA A 47 -19.49 -1.36 1.35
N ASN A 48 -20.01 -0.12 1.29
CA ASN A 48 -20.78 0.51 2.37
C ASN A 48 -20.07 0.45 3.74
N VAL A 49 -18.75 0.60 3.71
CA VAL A 49 -17.88 0.54 4.89
C VAL A 49 -17.79 1.91 5.58
N ALA A 50 -17.59 1.92 6.89
CA ALA A 50 -17.28 3.15 7.61
C ALA A 50 -15.91 3.69 7.17
N VAL A 51 -15.76 5.01 7.13
CA VAL A 51 -14.49 5.66 6.76
C VAL A 51 -14.08 6.68 7.81
N THR A 52 -12.77 6.85 7.99
CA THR A 52 -12.21 7.80 8.97
C THR A 52 -10.97 8.50 8.42
N THR A 53 -10.67 9.67 8.98
CA THR A 53 -9.38 10.37 8.83
C THR A 53 -8.48 10.20 10.06
N ALA A 54 -8.98 9.62 11.15
CA ALA A 54 -8.20 9.36 12.35
C ALA A 54 -7.50 8.00 12.28
N THR A 55 -6.17 7.97 12.41
CA THR A 55 -5.40 6.72 12.43
C THR A 55 -5.85 5.79 13.56
N ALA A 56 -6.19 6.34 14.72
CA ALA A 56 -6.61 5.55 15.89
C ALA A 56 -7.96 4.84 15.71
N ASP A 57 -8.80 5.29 14.78
CA ASP A 57 -10.14 4.74 14.58
C ASP A 57 -10.17 3.75 13.41
N ALA A 58 -9.12 3.69 12.60
CA ALA A 58 -9.04 2.80 11.46
C ALA A 58 -8.77 1.36 11.89
N THR A 59 -9.33 0.41 11.15
CA THR A 59 -9.02 -1.03 11.20
C THR A 59 -8.12 -1.40 10.03
N ILE A 60 -8.39 -0.83 8.85
CA ILE A 60 -7.55 -0.93 7.66
C ILE A 60 -7.12 0.47 7.23
N ILE A 61 -5.82 0.62 6.96
CA ILE A 61 -5.23 1.85 6.43
C ILE A 61 -4.60 1.52 5.08
N GLN A 62 -5.19 2.02 3.99
CA GLN A 62 -4.56 1.95 2.68
C GLN A 62 -3.69 3.19 2.46
N THR A 63 -2.40 3.01 2.20
CA THR A 63 -1.43 4.11 2.11
C THR A 63 -0.62 4.09 0.83
N ARG A 64 -0.29 5.30 0.34
CA ARG A 64 0.76 5.54 -0.63
C ARG A 64 1.85 6.43 -0.04
N HIS A 65 3.06 5.87 0.03
CA HIS A 65 4.34 6.53 0.41
C HIS A 65 4.53 6.94 1.88
N ARG A 66 3.56 6.75 2.78
CA ARG A 66 3.72 7.13 4.20
C ARG A 66 3.24 6.06 5.18
N ILE A 67 3.91 6.00 6.32
CA ILE A 67 3.42 5.35 7.53
C ILE A 67 2.87 6.47 8.42
N PRO A 68 1.69 6.32 9.04
CA PRO A 68 1.21 7.30 10.02
C PRO A 68 2.19 7.48 11.17
N GLU A 69 2.33 8.71 11.67
CA GLU A 69 3.15 9.00 12.87
C GLU A 69 2.48 8.51 14.16
N ALA A 70 1.15 8.49 14.18
CA ALA A 70 0.40 7.90 15.28
C ALA A 70 0.70 6.40 15.37
N ALA A 71 1.01 5.93 16.58
CA ALA A 71 1.33 4.53 16.82
C ALA A 71 0.19 3.62 16.36
N LEU A 72 0.56 2.58 15.61
CA LEU A 72 -0.38 1.58 15.15
C LEU A 72 -0.72 0.60 16.27
N ARG A 73 -1.97 0.13 16.29
CA ARG A 73 -2.43 -0.93 17.17
C ARG A 73 -2.29 -2.29 16.49
N GLN A 74 -2.25 -3.35 17.29
CA GLN A 74 -2.02 -4.72 16.83
C GLN A 74 -3.09 -5.24 15.86
N ASP A 75 -4.31 -4.74 15.97
CA ASP A 75 -5.48 -5.11 15.15
C ASP A 75 -5.55 -4.37 13.81
N GLN A 76 -4.67 -3.39 13.58
CA GLN A 76 -4.69 -2.61 12.34
C GLN A 76 -3.92 -3.27 11.21
N VAL A 77 -4.47 -3.23 10.01
CA VAL A 77 -3.80 -3.66 8.78
C VAL A 77 -3.38 -2.47 7.94
N LEU A 78 -2.10 -2.38 7.60
CA LEU A 78 -1.55 -1.33 6.74
C LEU A 78 -1.29 -1.89 5.33
N VAL A 79 -2.00 -1.38 4.32
CA VAL A 79 -1.90 -1.80 2.92
C VAL A 79 -1.10 -0.78 2.11
N TYR A 80 0.09 -1.15 1.65
CA TYR A 80 0.95 -0.28 0.85
C TYR A 80 0.67 -0.38 -0.65
N GLN A 81 0.56 0.78 -1.30
CA GLN A 81 0.61 0.89 -2.75
C GLN A 81 2.07 0.89 -3.22
N VAL A 82 2.47 -0.17 -3.93
CA VAL A 82 3.86 -0.39 -4.37
C VAL A 82 3.94 -0.27 -5.90
N PRO A 83 4.57 0.78 -6.45
CA PRO A 83 4.70 0.94 -7.91
C PRO A 83 5.74 -0.01 -8.51
N ILE A 84 6.85 -0.24 -7.81
CA ILE A 84 7.92 -1.16 -8.22
C ILE A 84 8.21 -2.08 -7.03
N PRO A 85 7.81 -3.36 -7.10
CA PRO A 85 7.97 -4.29 -5.98
C PRO A 85 9.37 -4.90 -5.89
N GLU A 86 10.18 -4.75 -6.94
CA GLU A 86 11.49 -5.36 -7.07
C GLU A 86 12.58 -4.38 -6.58
N PRO A 87 13.17 -4.56 -5.39
CA PRO A 87 14.19 -3.65 -4.86
C PRO A 87 15.46 -3.61 -5.73
N LEU A 88 15.77 -4.68 -6.47
CA LEU A 88 16.92 -4.76 -7.36
C LEU A 88 16.65 -4.12 -8.73
N ARG A 89 15.43 -3.61 -9.01
CA ARG A 89 15.01 -3.19 -10.35
C ARG A 89 15.93 -2.16 -11.00
N PHE A 90 16.52 -1.27 -10.19
CA PHE A 90 17.41 -0.22 -10.67
C PHE A 90 18.89 -0.65 -10.75
N LEU A 91 19.21 -1.88 -10.35
CA LEU A 91 20.52 -2.52 -10.50
C LEU A 91 20.50 -3.53 -11.64
N GLU A 92 19.44 -4.33 -11.69
CA GLU A 92 19.18 -5.32 -12.72
C GLU A 92 17.74 -5.18 -13.20
N PRO A 93 17.51 -4.71 -14.45
CA PRO A 93 16.16 -4.47 -14.96
C PRO A 93 15.42 -5.74 -15.39
N ARG A 94 16.04 -6.91 -15.47
CA ARG A 94 15.41 -8.17 -15.90
C ARG A 94 14.85 -8.94 -14.72
N GLU A 95 13.55 -9.23 -14.76
CA GLU A 95 12.89 -10.00 -13.71
C GLU A 95 13.39 -11.44 -13.61
N THR A 96 13.80 -12.05 -14.73
CA THR A 96 14.39 -13.40 -14.72
C THR A 96 15.70 -13.46 -13.92
N GLU A 97 16.50 -12.40 -13.98
CA GLU A 97 17.76 -12.29 -13.25
C GLU A 97 17.49 -11.97 -11.78
N THR A 98 16.67 -10.94 -11.48
CA THR A 98 16.37 -10.58 -10.09
C THR A 98 15.69 -11.70 -9.32
N ARG A 99 14.84 -12.50 -9.98
CA ARG A 99 14.26 -13.73 -9.41
C ARG A 99 15.33 -14.74 -9.00
N THR A 100 16.34 -14.96 -9.85
CA THR A 100 17.46 -15.87 -9.56
C THR A 100 18.31 -15.34 -8.42
N MET A 101 18.63 -14.05 -8.43
CA MET A 101 19.36 -13.40 -7.35
C MET A 101 18.65 -13.52 -6.00
N HIS A 102 17.33 -13.31 -5.96
CA HIS A 102 16.52 -13.52 -4.75
C HIS A 102 16.57 -14.99 -4.29
N ALA A 103 16.44 -15.94 -5.22
CA ALA A 103 16.47 -17.38 -4.91
C ALA A 103 17.82 -17.83 -4.32
N LEU A 104 18.92 -17.20 -4.74
CA LEU A 104 20.28 -17.51 -4.29
C LEU A 104 20.80 -16.55 -3.20
N SER A 105 19.97 -15.59 -2.75
CA SER A 105 20.36 -14.55 -1.79
C SER A 105 21.56 -13.68 -2.24
N GLU A 106 21.67 -13.41 -3.54
CA GLU A 106 22.75 -12.64 -4.16
C GLU A 106 22.51 -11.12 -4.06
N TYR A 107 22.55 -10.57 -2.85
CA TYR A 107 22.31 -9.13 -2.61
C TYR A 107 23.58 -8.26 -2.62
N GLY A 108 24.73 -8.82 -3.01
CA GLY A 108 26.01 -8.11 -3.01
C GLY A 108 26.01 -6.83 -3.85
N LEU A 109 25.28 -6.81 -4.97
CA LEU A 109 25.14 -5.60 -5.82
C LEU A 109 24.50 -4.42 -5.08
N MET A 110 23.66 -4.68 -4.07
CA MET A 110 23.07 -3.61 -3.27
C MET A 110 24.13 -2.92 -2.41
N HIS A 111 25.07 -3.67 -1.83
CA HIS A 111 26.14 -3.10 -1.00
C HIS A 111 27.14 -2.24 -1.78
N VAL A 112 27.31 -2.50 -3.09
CA VAL A 112 28.19 -1.71 -3.95
C VAL A 112 27.58 -0.36 -4.33
N LYS A 113 26.24 -0.26 -4.31
CA LYS A 113 25.52 0.96 -4.69
C LYS A 113 25.35 1.96 -3.54
N LEU A 114 25.33 1.50 -2.29
CA LEU A 114 25.13 2.33 -1.09
C LEU A 114 26.18 3.45 -0.99
#